data_AF-A0A1I8ECK9-F1
#
_entry.id   AF-A0A1I8ECK9-F1
#
_cell.length_a   1.000
_cell.length_b   1.000
_cell.length_c   1.000
_cell.angle_alpha   90.00
_cell.angle_beta   90.00
_cell.angle_gamma   90.00
#
_symmetry.space_group_name_H-M   'P 1'
#
loop_
_entity.id
_entity.type
_entity.pdbx_description
1 polymer ?
#
loop_
_entity_poly.entity_id
_entity_poly.type
_entity_poly.pdbx_seq_one_letter_code
_entity_poly.pdbx_strand_id
1 'polypeptide(L)'
;MTSSSSTNLSTILKTDGCQDSEIPMIESISELCSTYKYEKKYWDLLNRRCSPDMCQKLEEQEIDYETFLLLTRAEFISFGINRSDAGILSTIQKILKEELSKI
;
A
#
# COMPACT_ATOMS: atom_id res chain seq x y z
N MET A 1 11.72 -6.91 -48.41
CA MET A 1 10.49 -7.55 -47.93
C MET A 1 10.71 -7.95 -46.47
N THR A 2 9.80 -7.49 -45.60
CA THR A 2 9.33 -8.01 -44.28
C THR A 2 10.07 -9.23 -43.69
N SER A 3 10.28 -9.36 -42.37
CA SER A 3 9.42 -8.97 -41.26
C SER A 3 10.21 -9.06 -39.95
N SER A 4 10.10 -8.05 -39.08
CA SER A 4 10.49 -8.19 -37.67
C SER A 4 9.36 -8.95 -36.98
N SER A 5 9.59 -10.22 -36.63
CA SER A 5 8.60 -11.00 -35.89
C SER A 5 8.49 -10.47 -34.46
N SER A 6 7.39 -9.78 -34.20
CA SER A 6 6.91 -9.40 -32.88
C SER A 6 6.67 -10.66 -32.03
N THR A 7 7.25 -10.68 -30.84
CA THR A 7 6.98 -11.72 -29.83
C THR A 7 5.56 -11.48 -29.29
N ASN A 8 4.60 -12.24 -29.79
CA ASN A 8 3.24 -12.25 -29.26
C ASN A 8 3.25 -12.88 -27.87
N LEU A 9 3.15 -12.05 -26.83
CA LEU A 9 2.93 -12.51 -25.46
C LEU A 9 1.43 -12.73 -25.27
N SER A 10 0.95 -13.91 -25.66
CA SER A 10 -0.43 -14.32 -25.41
C SER A 10 -0.57 -14.78 -23.96
N THR A 11 -0.89 -13.86 -23.06
CA THR A 11 -1.37 -14.22 -21.72
C THR A 11 -2.84 -14.60 -21.86
N ILE A 12 -3.09 -15.89 -22.07
CA ILE A 12 -4.42 -16.49 -21.90
C ILE A 12 -4.70 -16.49 -20.40
N LEU A 13 -5.37 -15.44 -19.91
CA LEU A 13 -6.05 -15.48 -18.62
C LEU A 13 -7.36 -16.22 -18.84
N LYS A 14 -7.37 -17.52 -18.57
CA LYS A 14 -8.61 -18.26 -18.39
C LYS A 14 -9.22 -17.81 -17.06
N THR A 15 -10.14 -16.86 -17.14
CA THR A 15 -11.06 -16.53 -16.06
C THR A 15 -12.21 -17.53 -16.09
N ASP A 16 -12.01 -18.70 -15.47
CA ASP A 16 -13.13 -19.53 -15.04
C ASP A 16 -13.27 -19.38 -13.51
N GLY A 17 -14.24 -18.54 -13.14
CA GLY A 17 -14.98 -18.59 -11.88
C GLY A 17 -14.21 -18.46 -10.56
N CYS A 18 -14.11 -17.24 -10.02
CA CYS A 18 -14.29 -17.03 -8.58
C CYS A 18 -14.45 -15.53 -8.23
N GLN A 19 -15.65 -15.18 -7.79
CA GLN A 19 -15.99 -14.20 -6.73
C GLN A 19 -15.38 -12.80 -6.75
N ASP A 20 -16.21 -11.83 -7.17
CA ASP A 20 -16.62 -10.56 -6.51
C ASP A 20 -15.75 -9.94 -5.40
N SER A 21 -14.43 -10.09 -5.50
CA SER A 21 -13.47 -9.22 -4.84
C SER A 21 -13.23 -8.10 -5.84
N GLU A 22 -13.46 -6.86 -5.43
CA GLU A 22 -13.20 -5.66 -6.22
C GLU A 22 -11.68 -5.57 -6.47
N ILE A 23 -11.18 -6.34 -7.44
CA ILE A 23 -9.77 -6.33 -7.82
C ILE A 23 -9.53 -4.92 -8.38
N PRO A 24 -8.61 -4.13 -7.81
CA PRO A 24 -8.30 -2.80 -8.32
C PRO A 24 -8.05 -2.91 -9.82
N MET A 25 -8.77 -2.11 -10.60
CA MET A 25 -8.63 -2.07 -12.05
C MET A 25 -7.28 -1.42 -12.38
N ILE A 26 -6.22 -2.22 -12.31
CA ILE A 26 -4.85 -1.80 -12.61
C ILE A 26 -4.77 -1.58 -14.13
N GLU A 27 -4.64 -0.32 -14.56
CA GLU A 27 -4.64 0.03 -15.99
C GLU A 27 -3.28 -0.24 -16.64
N SER A 28 -2.20 -0.35 -15.85
CA SER A 28 -0.86 -0.62 -16.37
C SER A 28 0.09 -1.33 -15.39
N ILE A 29 1.07 -2.05 -15.94
CA ILE A 29 2.17 -2.64 -15.16
C ILE A 29 2.96 -1.56 -14.40
N SER A 30 3.10 -0.36 -14.96
CA SER A 30 3.77 0.77 -14.31
C SER A 30 3.05 1.26 -13.06
N GLU A 31 1.72 1.30 -13.10
CA GLU A 31 0.88 1.65 -11.96
C GLU A 31 1.03 0.61 -10.85
N LEU A 32 0.93 -0.67 -11.21
CA LEU A 32 1.17 -1.79 -10.29
C LEU A 32 2.54 -1.68 -9.60
N CYS A 33 3.62 -1.50 -10.37
CA CYS A 33 4.96 -1.35 -9.82
C CYS A 33 5.10 -0.14 -8.89
N SER A 34 4.35 0.93 -9.13
CA SER A 34 4.38 2.13 -8.31
C SER A 34 3.65 1.93 -6.98
N THR A 35 2.46 1.31 -7.01
CA THR A 35 1.71 0.94 -5.80
C THR A 35 2.54 0.02 -4.90
N TYR A 36 3.17 -1.02 -5.44
CA TYR A 36 4.06 -1.90 -4.67
C TYR A 36 5.28 -1.17 -4.08
N LYS A 37 5.82 -0.18 -4.80
CA LYS A 37 6.96 0.62 -4.30
C LYS A 37 6.55 1.47 -3.09
N TYR A 38 5.36 2.06 -3.11
CA TYR A 38 4.86 2.87 -2.00
C TYR A 38 4.47 2.04 -0.79
N GLU A 39 3.82 0.91 -1.02
CA GLU A 39 3.46 -0.04 0.03
C GLU A 39 4.71 -0.55 0.75
N LYS A 40 5.75 -0.93 0.00
CA LYS A 40 7.03 -1.33 0.59
C LYS A 40 7.65 -0.24 1.46
N LYS A 41 7.68 1.00 0.96
CA LYS A 41 8.23 2.14 1.73
C LYS A 41 7.47 2.41 3.01
N TYR A 42 6.15 2.30 2.96
CA TYR A 42 5.27 2.44 4.11
C TYR A 42 5.61 1.42 5.20
N TRP A 43 5.67 0.12 4.85
CA TRP A 43 6.06 -0.92 5.80
C TRP A 43 7.50 -0.79 6.30
N ASP A 44 8.45 -0.41 5.45
CA ASP A 44 9.83 -0.15 5.85
C ASP A 44 9.92 0.98 6.89
N LEU A 45 9.12 2.04 6.72
CA LEU A 45 9.08 3.19 7.64
C LEU A 45 8.42 2.81 8.97
N LEU A 46 7.31 2.07 8.94
CA LEU A 46 6.65 1.55 10.14
C LEU A 46 7.59 0.63 10.92
N ASN A 47 8.16 -0.39 10.29
CA ASN A 47 9.03 -1.37 10.94
C ASN A 47 10.28 -0.74 11.57
N ARG A 48 10.73 0.41 11.06
CA ARG A 48 11.87 1.15 11.62
C ARG A 48 11.51 2.03 12.82
N ARG A 49 10.26 2.50 12.92
CA ARG A 49 9.86 3.58 13.84
C ARG A 49 8.79 3.18 14.86
N CYS A 50 8.03 2.14 14.57
CA CYS A 50 6.96 1.62 15.40
C CYS A 50 7.40 0.37 16.16
N SER A 51 6.72 0.08 17.26
CA SER A 51 6.87 -1.22 17.93
C SER A 51 6.20 -2.32 17.09
N PRO A 52 6.60 -3.59 17.26
CA PRO A 52 5.94 -4.71 16.60
C PRO A 52 4.42 -4.78 16.90
N ASP A 53 4.01 -4.47 18.13
CA ASP A 53 2.59 -4.41 18.53
C ASP A 53 1.80 -3.36 17.73
N MET A 54 2.39 -2.19 17.49
CA MET A 54 1.77 -1.16 16.66
C MET A 54 1.64 -1.59 15.20
N CYS A 55 2.71 -2.18 14.63
CA CYS A 55 2.66 -2.69 13.26
C CYS A 55 1.59 -3.77 13.12
N GLN A 56 1.52 -4.70 14.07
CA GLN A 56 0.53 -5.77 14.09
C GLN A 56 -0.90 -5.22 14.12
N LYS A 57 -1.18 -4.20 14.94
CA LYS A 57 -2.51 -3.57 14.97
C LYS A 57 -2.91 -2.94 13.63
N LEU A 58 -1.96 -2.38 12.89
CA LEU A 58 -2.24 -1.82 11.56
C LEU A 58 -2.45 -2.94 10.53
N GLU A 59 -1.69 -4.02 10.62
CA GLU A 59 -1.83 -5.21 9.78
C GLU A 59 -3.17 -5.93 10.01
N GLU A 60 -3.59 -6.09 11.27
CA GLU A 60 -4.89 -6.66 11.67
C GLU A 60 -6.10 -5.85 11.17
N GLN A 61 -5.89 -4.57 10.86
CA GLN A 61 -6.90 -3.67 10.29
C GLN A 61 -6.77 -3.56 8.76
N GLU A 62 -5.87 -4.33 8.13
CA GLU A 62 -5.61 -4.33 6.69
C GLU A 62 -5.30 -2.91 6.14
N ILE A 63 -4.61 -2.09 6.94
CA ILE A 63 -4.33 -0.69 6.59
C ILE A 63 -3.15 -0.62 5.61
N ASP A 64 -3.48 -0.37 4.35
CA ASP A 64 -2.53 -0.02 3.30
C ASP A 64 -1.98 1.42 3.45
N TYR A 65 -1.00 1.78 2.61
CA TYR A 65 -0.38 3.10 2.70
C TYR A 65 -1.37 4.25 2.41
N GLU A 66 -2.35 4.08 1.53
CA GLU A 66 -3.30 5.14 1.16
C GLU A 66 -4.26 5.43 2.31
N THR A 67 -4.87 4.37 2.84
CA THR A 67 -5.73 4.42 4.02
C THR A 67 -4.94 5.01 5.19
N PHE A 68 -3.71 4.53 5.41
CA PHE A 68 -2.85 5.04 6.46
C PHE A 68 -2.68 6.56 6.41
N LEU A 69 -2.57 7.18 5.24
CA LEU A 69 -2.38 8.62 5.09
C LEU A 69 -3.63 9.46 5.38
N LEU A 70 -4.80 8.84 5.31
CA LEU A 70 -6.11 9.46 5.54
C LEU A 70 -6.55 9.36 7.00
N LEU A 71 -6.05 8.36 7.73
CA LEU A 71 -6.40 8.15 9.13
C LEU A 71 -6.09 9.35 10.02
N THR A 72 -6.98 9.61 10.95
CA THR A 72 -6.84 10.59 12.01
C THR A 72 -6.24 9.94 13.26
N ARG A 73 -5.73 10.79 14.16
CA ARG A 73 -5.27 10.34 15.48
C ARG A 73 -6.38 9.63 16.27
N ALA A 74 -7.63 10.03 16.08
CA ALA A 74 -8.78 9.42 16.75
C ALA A 74 -9.03 7.99 16.25
N GLU A 75 -8.90 7.75 14.94
CA GLU A 75 -9.06 6.42 14.34
C GLU A 75 -7.96 5.48 14.80
N PHE A 76 -6.69 5.92 14.87
CA PHE A 76 -5.63 5.10 15.47
C PHE A 76 -5.98 4.67 16.90
N ILE A 77 -6.52 5.59 17.71
CA ILE A 77 -6.94 5.27 19.08
C ILE A 77 -8.09 4.26 19.09
N SER A 78 -9.00 4.34 18.12
CA SER A 78 -10.10 3.38 17.98
C SER A 78 -9.63 1.97 17.63
N PHE A 79 -8.48 1.82 16.96
CA PHE A 79 -7.81 0.54 16.72
C PHE A 79 -7.08 0.00 17.97
N GLY A 80 -7.26 0.64 19.12
CA GLY A 80 -6.61 0.26 20.36
C GLY A 80 -5.13 0.68 20.43
N ILE A 81 -4.69 1.66 19.63
CA ILE A 81 -3.36 2.25 19.73
C ILE A 81 -3.39 3.35 20.79
N ASN A 82 -2.41 3.37 21.70
CA ASN A 82 -2.40 4.38 22.76
C ASN A 82 -2.12 5.79 22.21
N ARG A 83 -2.41 6.82 23.02
CA ARG A 83 -2.28 8.23 22.59
C ARG A 83 -0.86 8.63 22.19
N SER A 84 0.17 8.06 22.81
CA SER A 84 1.57 8.36 22.52
C SER A 84 1.94 7.81 21.14
N ASP A 85 1.62 6.54 20.94
CA ASP A 85 1.87 5.79 19.70
C ASP A 85 1.09 6.37 18.52
N ALA A 86 -0.16 6.79 18.74
CA ALA A 86 -0.93 7.52 17.72
C ALA A 86 -0.24 8.84 17.30
N GLY A 87 0.51 9.49 18.20
CA GLY A 87 1.34 10.65 17.87
C GLY A 87 2.56 10.31 17.01
N ILE A 88 3.17 9.15 17.25
CA ILE A 88 4.25 8.61 16.41
C ILE A 88 3.72 8.33 15.00
N LEU A 89 2.57 7.68 14.89
CA LEU A 89 1.92 7.41 13.59
C LEU A 89 1.60 8.70 12.84
N SER A 90 1.07 9.74 13.51
CA SER A 90 0.87 11.05 12.89
C SER A 90 2.17 11.70 12.39
N THR A 91 3.30 11.42 13.03
CA THR A 91 4.62 11.90 12.56
C THR A 91 5.07 11.12 11.34
N ILE A 92 4.87 9.81 11.34
CA ILE A 92 5.16 8.92 10.20
C ILE A 92 4.33 9.33 8.97
N GLN A 93 3.03 9.62 9.15
CA GLN A 93 2.17 10.13 8.08
C GLN A 93 2.76 11.38 7.42
N LYS A 94 3.32 12.32 8.19
CA LYS A 94 3.94 13.53 7.64
C LYS A 94 5.20 13.20 6.82
N ILE A 95 6.08 12.36 7.35
CA ILE A 95 7.29 11.91 6.66
C ILE A 95 6.93 11.21 5.35
N LEU A 96 5.94 10.32 5.38
CA LEU A 96 5.49 9.59 4.20
C LEU A 96 4.90 10.55 3.15
N LYS A 97 4.06 11.51 3.53
CA LYS A 97 3.53 12.54 2.62
C LYS A 97 4.65 13.35 1.95
N GLU A 98 5.67 13.76 2.72
CA GLU A 98 6.83 14.49 2.18
C GLU A 98 7.69 13.64 1.23
N GLU A 99 7.78 12.32 1.46
CA GLU A 99 8.49 11.42 0.55
C GLU A 99 7.72 11.17 -0.75
N LEU A 100 6.40 11.08 -0.68
CA LEU A 100 5.54 10.89 -1.86
C LEU A 100 5.50 12.14 -2.74
N SER A 101 5.54 13.33 -2.14
CA SER A 101 5.52 14.59 -2.90
C SER A 101 6.81 14.93 -3.66
N LYS A 102 7.87 14.11 -3.52
CA LYS A 102 9.17 14.32 -4.18
C LYS A 102 9.29 13.62 -5.54
N ILE A 103 8.21 13.02 -6.02
CA ILE A 103 8.11 12.27 -7.28
C ILE A 103 7.29 13.10 -8.26
#